data_AF-A0AAP5IHF7-F1
#
_entry.id   AF-A0AAP5IHF7-F1
#
_cell.length_a   1.000
_cell.length_b   1.000
_cell.length_c   1.000
_cell.angle_alpha   90.00
_cell.angle_beta   90.00
_cell.angle_gamma   90.00
#
_symmetry.space_group_name_H-M   'P 1'
#
loop_
_entity.id
_entity.type
_entity.pdbx_description
1 polymer ?
#
loop_
_entity_poly.entity_id
_entity_poly.type
_entity_poly.pdbx_seq_one_letter_code
_entity_poly.pdbx_strand_id
1 'polypeptide(L)'
;MAITLELTRPKLVTTNAANSAISVGTVVETDTSQEDSFFIPINLASTDPPAFTVSSSTTTSGSNTVTTTNNGFSGVKVGDVVTGTGIAASTTVTAKTDNNTITLNNNATASGTVTLTFDPPAVTPTLYALKVTHTKAGSVLGLNVTLYTYSGTLGGTAGTATNAAKTINLASTDGQPVQINMDTFLTNLRVPQSP
;
A
#
# COMPACT_ATOMS: atom_id res chain seq x y z
N MET A 1 -25.95 -3.59 5.61
CA MET A 1 -25.72 -3.15 4.21
C MET A 1 -24.21 -3.12 4.00
N ALA A 2 -23.66 -4.02 3.17
CA ALA A 2 -22.23 -3.99 2.86
C ALA A 2 -22.02 -3.02 1.69
N ILE A 3 -21.17 -2.02 1.87
CA ILE A 3 -20.72 -1.16 0.78
C ILE A 3 -19.44 -1.81 0.24
N THR A 4 -19.49 -2.35 -0.98
CA THR A 4 -18.31 -2.88 -1.68
C THR A 4 -17.85 -1.82 -2.68
N LEU A 5 -16.65 -1.26 -2.48
CA LEU A 5 -16.00 -0.40 -3.46
C LEU A 5 -14.93 -1.20 -4.22
N GLU A 6 -15.16 -1.43 -5.51
CA GLU A 6 -14.13 -1.92 -6.41
C GLU A 6 -13.27 -0.74 -6.88
N LEU A 7 -12.02 -0.67 -6.43
CA LEU A 7 -11.04 0.29 -6.93
C LEU A 7 -10.10 -0.42 -7.91
N THR A 8 -10.35 -0.25 -9.20
CA THR A 8 -9.38 -0.64 -10.24
C THR A 8 -8.34 0.47 -10.36
N ARG A 9 -7.08 0.23 -9.98
CA ARG A 9 -6.00 1.20 -10.28
C ARG A 9 -5.87 1.36 -11.80
N PRO A 10 -5.74 2.60 -12.32
CA PRO A 10 -5.32 2.82 -13.71
C PRO A 10 -3.95 2.18 -13.92
N LYS A 11 -3.90 1.23 -14.84
CA LYS A 11 -2.81 0.28 -15.04
C LYS A 11 -1.72 0.89 -15.93
N LEU A 12 -0.48 0.89 -15.46
CA LEU A 12 0.67 0.80 -16.36
C LEU A 12 1.10 -0.67 -16.32
N VAL A 13 0.95 -1.38 -17.45
CA VAL A 13 1.30 -2.78 -17.73
C VAL A 13 0.30 -3.88 -17.32
N THR A 14 -0.14 -4.66 -18.32
CA THR A 14 -1.29 -5.59 -18.31
C THR A 14 -1.09 -6.93 -17.61
N THR A 15 0.10 -7.26 -17.13
CA THR A 15 0.45 -8.63 -16.73
C THR A 15 0.41 -8.93 -15.23
N ASN A 16 0.30 -7.94 -14.35
CA ASN A 16 0.22 -8.14 -12.88
C ASN A 16 -0.97 -7.38 -12.29
N ALA A 17 -2.15 -8.00 -12.26
CA ALA A 17 -3.28 -7.47 -11.50
C ALA A 17 -3.09 -7.83 -10.03
N ALA A 18 -2.79 -6.85 -9.18
CA ALA A 18 -2.93 -7.01 -7.74
C ALA A 18 -4.39 -6.76 -7.39
N ASN A 19 -5.11 -7.81 -7.02
CA ASN A 19 -6.49 -7.68 -6.54
C ASN A 19 -6.44 -7.17 -5.10
N SER A 20 -6.76 -5.90 -4.89
CA SER A 20 -6.91 -5.34 -3.55
C SER A 20 -8.38 -5.38 -3.16
N ALA A 21 -8.75 -6.27 -2.23
CA ALA A 21 -10.06 -6.23 -1.61
C ALA A 21 -10.05 -5.20 -0.48
N ILE A 22 -10.94 -4.20 -0.56
CA ILE A 22 -11.21 -3.29 0.56
C ILE A 22 -12.28 -3.96 1.40
N SER A 23 -11.88 -4.45 2.58
CA SER A 23 -12.83 -4.89 3.60
C SER A 23 -12.84 -3.88 4.74
N VAL A 24 -14.05 -3.59 5.22
CA VAL A 24 -14.24 -2.82 6.43
C VAL A 24 -14.20 -3.82 7.58
N GLY A 25 -13.19 -3.73 8.45
CA GLY A 25 -13.18 -4.51 9.70
C GLY A 25 -14.27 -4.03 10.67
N THR A 26 -14.32 -4.59 11.87
CA THR A 26 -15.27 -4.15 12.90
C THR A 26 -15.06 -2.67 13.19
N VAL A 27 -16.10 -1.86 12.98
CA VAL A 27 -16.11 -0.45 13.37
C VAL A 27 -16.15 -0.41 14.89
N VAL A 28 -15.17 0.29 15.49
CA VAL A 28 -15.14 0.58 16.92
C VAL A 28 -15.50 2.04 17.11
N GLU A 29 -16.60 2.28 17.80
CA GLU A 29 -16.98 3.61 18.27
C GLU A 29 -16.30 3.87 19.62
N THR A 30 -15.69 5.04 19.78
CA THR A 30 -15.15 5.51 21.05
C THR A 30 -15.87 6.79 21.40
N ASP A 31 -16.76 6.69 22.40
CA ASP A 31 -17.50 7.79 23.00
C ASP A 31 -16.87 8.08 24.36
N THR A 32 -16.06 9.13 24.43
CA THR A 32 -15.41 9.58 25.66
C THR A 32 -15.64 11.06 25.85
N SER A 33 -15.57 11.55 27.08
CA SER A 33 -15.81 12.96 27.42
C SER A 33 -14.89 13.98 26.73
N GLN A 34 -13.85 13.53 26.01
CA GLN A 34 -12.84 14.35 25.35
C GLN A 34 -12.82 14.18 23.83
N GLU A 35 -13.35 13.09 23.26
CA GLU A 35 -13.42 12.87 21.80
C GLU A 35 -14.56 11.90 21.45
N ASP A 36 -15.39 12.32 20.48
CA ASP A 36 -16.30 11.43 19.76
C ASP A 36 -15.66 11.01 18.43
N SER A 37 -15.31 9.74 18.31
CA SER A 37 -14.67 9.21 17.11
C SER A 37 -15.08 7.79 16.80
N PHE A 38 -14.99 7.43 15.51
CA PHE A 38 -15.09 6.05 15.07
C PHE A 38 -13.95 5.73 14.12
N PHE A 39 -13.46 4.49 14.20
CA PHE A 39 -12.38 4.00 13.35
C PHE A 39 -12.93 3.08 12.28
N ILE A 40 -12.58 3.38 11.03
CA ILE A 40 -12.80 2.48 9.90
C ILE A 40 -11.46 1.81 9.58
N PRO A 41 -11.20 0.57 10.04
CA PRO A 41 -10.01 -0.15 9.62
C PRO A 41 -10.15 -0.56 8.15
N ILE A 42 -9.19 -0.12 7.33
CA ILE A 42 -9.06 -0.60 5.95
C ILE A 42 -7.94 -1.63 5.92
N ASN A 43 -8.33 -2.90 5.76
CA ASN A 43 -7.37 -3.94 5.46
C ASN A 43 -7.08 -3.92 3.96
N LEU A 44 -5.85 -3.58 3.59
CA LEU A 44 -5.32 -4.03 2.31
C LEU A 44 -4.82 -5.44 2.55
N ALA A 45 -5.49 -6.44 1.96
CA ALA A 45 -4.91 -7.77 1.86
C ALA A 45 -3.54 -7.62 1.19
N SER A 46 -2.50 -8.18 1.82
CA SER A 46 -1.10 -8.13 1.36
C SER A 46 -1.04 -8.28 -0.15
N THR A 47 -0.48 -7.28 -0.84
CA THR A 47 -0.17 -7.42 -2.26
C THR A 47 1.29 -7.83 -2.36
N ASP A 48 1.55 -9.11 -2.08
CA ASP A 48 2.84 -9.68 -2.41
C ASP A 48 2.94 -9.66 -3.94
N PRO A 49 3.91 -8.92 -4.52
CA PRO A 49 4.04 -8.91 -5.97
C PRO A 49 4.37 -10.34 -6.41
N PRO A 50 3.73 -10.86 -7.46
CA PRO A 50 4.02 -12.22 -7.90
C PRO A 50 5.48 -12.32 -8.34
N ALA A 51 6.14 -13.42 -7.96
CA ALA A 51 7.43 -13.76 -8.51
C ALA A 51 7.36 -13.86 -10.04
N PHE A 52 8.44 -13.47 -10.72
CA PHE A 52 8.54 -13.49 -12.17
C PHE A 52 9.89 -14.04 -12.62
N THR A 53 9.96 -14.50 -13.86
CA THR A 53 11.19 -15.05 -14.43
C THR A 53 11.78 -14.14 -15.50
N VAL A 54 13.10 -14.13 -15.58
CA VAL A 54 13.86 -13.51 -16.68
C VAL A 54 14.70 -14.58 -17.33
N SER A 55 14.35 -14.93 -18.56
CA SER A 55 15.17 -15.81 -19.38
C SER A 55 16.43 -15.11 -19.87
N SER A 56 17.39 -15.89 -20.32
CA SER A 56 18.62 -15.38 -20.94
C SER A 56 19.42 -14.43 -20.05
N SER A 57 19.49 -14.72 -18.74
CA SER A 57 20.38 -14.04 -17.80
C SER A 57 21.77 -14.65 -17.91
N THR A 58 22.79 -13.83 -18.07
CA THR A 58 24.19 -14.27 -18.15
C THR A 58 24.85 -14.14 -16.77
N THR A 59 25.28 -15.27 -16.22
CA THR A 59 26.06 -15.35 -14.98
C THR A 59 27.52 -15.69 -15.28
N THR A 60 28.42 -15.28 -14.39
CA THR A 60 29.83 -15.67 -14.42
C THR A 60 30.21 -16.21 -13.05
N SER A 61 30.73 -17.43 -12.98
CA SER A 61 31.17 -18.04 -11.72
C SER A 61 32.20 -17.16 -11.02
N GLY A 62 32.00 -16.90 -9.74
CA GLY A 62 32.83 -16.01 -8.93
C GLY A 62 32.51 -14.51 -9.09
N SER A 63 31.49 -14.13 -9.87
CA SER A 63 31.03 -12.75 -10.02
C SER A 63 29.64 -12.54 -9.42
N ASN A 64 29.42 -11.41 -8.76
CA ASN A 64 28.10 -10.96 -8.29
C ASN A 64 27.34 -10.14 -9.33
N THR A 65 27.90 -9.92 -10.52
CA THR A 65 27.24 -9.17 -11.59
C THR A 65 26.54 -10.12 -12.53
N VAL A 66 25.25 -9.86 -12.78
CA VAL A 66 24.44 -10.59 -13.76
C VAL A 66 23.99 -9.62 -14.82
N THR A 67 24.06 -10.06 -16.07
CA THR A 67 23.64 -9.26 -17.22
C THR A 67 22.50 -9.94 -17.97
N THR A 68 21.76 -9.17 -18.76
CA THR A 68 20.74 -9.67 -19.69
C THR A 68 20.70 -8.77 -20.93
N THR A 69 19.89 -9.15 -21.92
CA THR A 69 19.66 -8.38 -23.14
C THR A 69 18.24 -7.82 -23.19
N ASN A 70 17.96 -6.89 -24.10
CA ASN A 70 16.60 -6.39 -24.38
C ASN A 70 15.80 -5.89 -23.16
N ASN A 71 16.44 -5.19 -22.22
CA ASN A 71 15.81 -4.69 -20.99
C ASN A 71 15.18 -5.80 -20.11
N GLY A 72 15.76 -7.01 -20.12
CA GLY A 72 15.25 -8.17 -19.37
C GLY A 72 15.06 -7.92 -17.87
N PHE A 73 15.80 -6.99 -17.26
CA PHE A 73 15.66 -6.62 -15.85
C PHE A 73 14.77 -5.40 -15.61
N SER A 74 13.94 -4.99 -16.58
CA SER A 74 12.97 -3.89 -16.41
C SER A 74 12.06 -4.08 -15.17
N GLY A 75 11.61 -5.31 -14.91
CA GLY A 75 10.82 -5.70 -13.74
C GLY A 75 11.59 -5.73 -12.42
N VAL A 76 12.89 -6.04 -12.45
CA VAL A 76 13.74 -6.24 -11.26
C VAL A 76 13.90 -4.97 -10.43
N LYS A 77 13.92 -5.12 -9.11
CA LYS A 77 14.15 -4.09 -8.10
C LYS A 77 15.22 -4.54 -7.10
N VAL A 78 15.85 -3.55 -6.45
CA VAL A 78 16.76 -3.81 -5.33
C VAL A 78 15.95 -4.42 -4.18
N GLY A 79 16.47 -5.49 -3.59
CA GLY A 79 15.80 -6.27 -2.55
C GLY A 79 15.10 -7.54 -3.04
N ASP A 80 14.89 -7.71 -4.35
CA ASP A 80 14.33 -8.94 -4.90
C ASP A 80 15.22 -10.14 -4.55
N VAL A 81 14.61 -11.22 -4.07
CA VAL A 81 15.30 -12.50 -3.86
C VAL A 81 15.47 -13.17 -5.21
N VAL A 82 16.68 -13.67 -5.48
CA VAL A 82 17.06 -14.27 -6.76
C VAL A 82 17.31 -15.76 -6.57
N THR A 83 16.67 -16.57 -7.39
CA THR A 83 16.89 -18.03 -7.45
C THR A 83 17.08 -18.49 -8.88
N GLY A 84 17.79 -19.61 -9.05
CA GLY A 84 18.07 -20.19 -10.36
C GLY A 84 19.36 -20.99 -10.36
N THR A 85 19.64 -21.66 -11.48
CA THR A 85 20.89 -22.42 -11.65
C THR A 85 22.09 -21.49 -11.52
N GLY A 86 23.06 -21.88 -10.69
CA GLY A 86 24.27 -21.08 -10.48
C GLY A 86 24.10 -19.88 -9.56
N ILE A 87 22.95 -19.73 -8.88
CA ILE A 87 22.73 -18.70 -7.86
C ILE A 87 22.76 -19.36 -6.48
N ALA A 88 23.55 -18.80 -5.56
CA ALA A 88 23.62 -19.30 -4.18
C ALA A 88 22.28 -19.07 -3.43
N ALA A 89 22.02 -19.86 -2.40
CA ALA A 89 20.87 -19.63 -1.53
C ALA A 89 20.93 -18.23 -0.87
N SER A 90 19.76 -17.67 -0.54
CA SER A 90 19.64 -16.36 0.11
C SER A 90 20.29 -15.21 -0.66
N THR A 91 20.31 -15.32 -1.99
CA THR A 91 20.84 -14.26 -2.86
C THR A 91 19.78 -13.21 -3.13
N THR A 92 20.16 -11.93 -3.05
CA THR A 92 19.29 -10.77 -3.31
C THR A 92 19.96 -9.77 -4.22
N VAL A 93 19.15 -8.96 -4.91
CA VAL A 93 19.63 -7.83 -5.72
C VAL A 93 20.04 -6.69 -4.80
N THR A 94 21.31 -6.30 -4.85
CA THR A 94 21.88 -5.18 -4.06
C THR A 94 21.93 -3.87 -4.85
N ALA A 95 22.06 -3.96 -6.17
CA ALA A 95 22.04 -2.81 -7.06
C ALA A 95 21.47 -3.17 -8.43
N LYS A 96 20.90 -2.17 -9.10
CA LYS A 96 20.49 -2.22 -10.49
C LYS A 96 21.08 -1.03 -11.21
N THR A 97 22.11 -1.27 -12.01
CA THR A 97 22.80 -0.22 -12.77
C THR A 97 21.90 0.31 -13.88
N ASP A 98 21.23 -0.60 -14.59
CA ASP A 98 20.29 -0.32 -15.68
C ASP A 98 19.32 -1.49 -15.86
N ASN A 99 18.53 -1.52 -16.94
CA ASN A 99 17.60 -2.61 -17.24
C ASN A 99 18.25 -3.89 -17.78
N ASN A 100 19.59 -3.93 -17.85
CA ASN A 100 20.38 -5.01 -18.40
C ASN A 100 21.45 -5.51 -17.43
N THR A 101 21.75 -4.79 -16.34
CA THR A 101 22.82 -5.11 -15.40
C THR A 101 22.36 -4.95 -13.96
N ILE A 102 22.52 -6.02 -13.18
CA ILE A 102 22.24 -6.06 -11.74
C ILE A 102 23.44 -6.59 -10.97
N THR A 103 23.51 -6.26 -9.68
CA THR A 103 24.49 -6.76 -8.73
C THR A 103 23.78 -7.54 -7.63
N LEU A 104 24.37 -8.67 -7.24
CA LEU A 104 23.89 -9.58 -6.21
C LEU A 104 24.69 -9.42 -4.91
N ASN A 105 24.13 -9.84 -3.77
CA ASN A 105 24.86 -9.92 -2.50
C ASN A 105 25.85 -11.10 -2.44
N ASN A 106 25.60 -12.16 -3.22
CA ASN A 106 26.45 -13.33 -3.33
C ASN A 106 26.95 -13.50 -4.78
N ASN A 107 28.16 -14.04 -4.93
CA ASN A 107 28.69 -14.39 -6.25
C ASN A 107 27.91 -15.57 -6.84
N ALA A 108 27.67 -15.55 -8.15
CA ALA A 108 27.18 -16.70 -8.88
C ALA A 108 28.19 -17.85 -8.80
N THR A 109 27.70 -19.09 -8.74
CA THR A 109 28.52 -20.30 -8.61
C THR A 109 28.78 -20.99 -9.95
N ALA A 110 28.03 -20.63 -11.00
CA ALA A 110 28.22 -21.16 -12.35
C ALA A 110 28.20 -20.04 -13.40
N SER A 111 28.92 -20.26 -14.49
CA SER A 111 28.89 -19.40 -15.69
C SER A 111 27.91 -19.94 -16.71
N GLY A 112 27.22 -19.06 -17.42
CA GLY A 112 26.37 -19.46 -18.53
C GLY A 112 25.17 -18.55 -18.74
N THR A 113 24.28 -18.97 -19.64
CA THR A 113 22.99 -18.33 -19.85
C THR A 113 21.91 -19.16 -19.15
N VAL A 114 21.21 -18.56 -18.20
CA VAL A 114 20.24 -19.23 -17.33
C VAL A 114 18.93 -18.45 -17.25
N THR A 115 17.87 -19.12 -16.83
CA THR A 115 16.62 -18.45 -16.41
C THR A 115 16.68 -18.23 -14.92
N LEU A 116 16.48 -16.99 -14.49
CA LEU A 116 16.43 -16.60 -13.08
C LEU A 116 15.00 -16.26 -12.68
N THR A 117 14.62 -16.64 -11.46
CA THR A 117 13.38 -16.24 -10.83
C THR A 117 13.66 -15.14 -9.81
N PHE A 118 12.91 -14.06 -9.91
CA PHE A 118 12.96 -12.92 -9.00
C PHE A 118 11.68 -12.92 -8.17
N ASP A 119 11.85 -12.96 -6.86
CA ASP A 119 10.78 -12.92 -5.88
C ASP A 119 10.86 -11.60 -5.11
N PRO A 120 9.99 -10.63 -5.44
CA PRO A 120 9.99 -9.34 -4.76
C PRO A 120 9.71 -9.50 -3.27
N PRO A 121 10.37 -8.70 -2.40
CA PRO A 121 10.11 -8.77 -0.98
C PRO A 121 8.62 -8.47 -0.71
N ALA A 122 8.03 -9.25 0.19
CA ALA A 122 6.65 -9.03 0.63
C ALA A 122 6.48 -7.56 1.05
N VAL A 123 5.44 -6.92 0.51
CA VAL A 123 5.07 -5.60 0.97
C VAL A 123 4.43 -5.82 2.33
N THR A 124 5.19 -5.56 3.40
CA THR A 124 4.63 -5.58 4.76
C THR A 124 3.38 -4.70 4.73
N PRO A 125 2.18 -5.26 5.02
CA PRO A 125 0.94 -4.53 4.80
C PRO A 125 1.05 -3.21 5.57
N THR A 126 0.93 -2.12 4.84
CA THR A 126 0.66 -0.84 5.46
C THR A 126 -0.81 -0.91 5.84
N LEU A 127 -1.10 -1.15 7.11
CA LEU A 127 -2.48 -1.03 7.57
C LEU A 127 -2.83 0.46 7.49
N TYR A 128 -3.99 0.78 6.95
CA TYR A 128 -4.49 2.13 6.94
C TYR A 128 -5.70 2.21 7.88
N ALA A 129 -5.68 3.17 8.80
CA ALA A 129 -6.87 3.52 9.56
C ALA A 129 -7.29 4.93 9.21
N LEU A 130 -8.58 5.12 8.93
CA LEU A 130 -9.16 6.45 8.91
C LEU A 130 -9.77 6.71 10.28
N LYS A 131 -9.30 7.76 10.95
CA LYS A 131 -9.99 8.37 12.08
C LYS A 131 -10.82 9.51 11.56
N VAL A 132 -12.12 9.47 11.83
CA VAL A 132 -12.99 10.63 11.65
C VAL A 132 -13.26 11.21 13.03
N THR A 133 -12.79 12.43 13.27
CA THR A 133 -13.24 13.22 14.42
C THR A 133 -14.27 14.23 13.93
N HIS A 134 -15.30 14.43 14.73
CA HIS A 134 -16.27 15.46 14.46
C HIS A 134 -16.26 16.50 15.57
N THR A 135 -16.55 17.73 15.20
CA THR A 135 -16.67 18.85 16.13
C THR A 135 -17.99 19.53 15.84
N LYS A 136 -18.70 19.94 16.90
CA LYS A 136 -19.95 20.69 16.77
C LYS A 136 -19.77 22.05 17.43
N ALA A 137 -19.97 23.11 16.65
CA ALA A 137 -20.01 24.47 17.13
C ALA A 137 -21.31 25.14 16.64
N GLY A 138 -22.30 25.24 17.53
CA GLY A 138 -23.66 25.66 17.14
C GLY A 138 -24.26 24.70 16.10
N SER A 139 -24.68 25.24 14.95
CA SER A 139 -25.22 24.48 13.81
C SER A 139 -24.16 24.00 12.82
N VAL A 140 -22.88 24.25 13.08
CA VAL A 140 -21.78 23.80 12.20
C VAL A 140 -21.23 22.48 12.70
N LEU A 141 -21.28 21.48 11.82
CA LEU A 141 -20.60 20.19 12.01
C LEU A 141 -19.28 20.23 11.23
N GLY A 142 -18.15 20.20 11.93
CA GLY A 142 -16.83 20.05 11.35
C GLY A 142 -16.40 18.59 11.34
N LEU A 143 -15.99 18.07 10.19
CA LEU A 143 -15.43 16.73 10.03
C LEU A 143 -13.94 16.83 9.73
N ASN A 144 -13.12 16.19 10.57
CA ASN A 144 -11.70 16.05 10.31
C ASN A 144 -11.40 14.57 10.08
N VAL A 145 -10.80 14.27 8.93
CA VAL A 145 -10.44 12.92 8.54
C VAL A 145 -8.93 12.80 8.54
N THR A 146 -8.41 11.88 9.33
CA THR A 146 -6.98 11.59 9.40
C THR A 146 -6.73 10.17 8.96
N LEU A 147 -5.83 10.00 7.99
CA LEU A 147 -5.32 8.70 7.57
C LEU A 147 -4.06 8.38 8.38
N TYR A 148 -4.07 7.26 9.09
CA TYR A 148 -2.91 6.69 9.78
C TYR A 148 -2.39 5.52 8.98
N THR A 149 -1.07 5.42 8.86
CA THR A 149 -0.40 4.25 8.29
C THR A 149 0.34 3.50 9.40
N TYR A 150 0.23 2.18 9.41
CA TYR A 150 0.93 1.31 10.35
C TYR A 150 1.93 0.44 9.61
N SER A 151 3.09 0.19 10.20
CA SER A 151 4.05 -0.79 9.68
C SER A 151 3.61 -2.20 10.11
N GLY A 152 2.97 -2.96 9.22
CA GLY A 152 2.59 -4.35 9.47
C GLY A 152 1.18 -4.53 10.03
N THR A 153 1.00 -5.59 10.82
CA THR A 153 -0.29 -5.95 11.43
C THR A 153 -0.45 -5.32 12.81
N LEU A 154 -1.67 -4.89 13.14
CA LEU A 154 -2.01 -4.49 14.50
C LEU A 154 -2.26 -5.69 15.44
N GLY A 155 -2.36 -6.92 14.90
CA GLY A 155 -2.41 -8.14 15.70
C GLY A 155 -3.55 -8.20 16.73
N GLY A 156 -4.68 -7.55 16.47
CA GLY A 156 -5.81 -7.42 17.41
C GLY A 156 -5.73 -6.21 18.36
N THR A 157 -4.64 -5.43 18.32
CA THR A 157 -4.53 -4.14 19.00
C THR A 157 -5.32 -3.07 18.23
N ALA A 158 -5.96 -2.13 18.91
CA ALA A 158 -6.60 -1.01 18.24
C ALA A 158 -5.55 -0.08 17.58
N GLY A 159 -5.84 0.37 16.36
CA GLY A 159 -5.06 1.41 15.70
C GLY A 159 -5.32 2.75 16.39
N THR A 160 -4.27 3.44 16.82
CA THR A 160 -4.33 4.76 17.46
C THR A 160 -3.37 5.72 16.76
N ALA A 161 -3.45 7.01 17.09
CA ALA A 161 -2.47 7.98 16.61
C ALA A 161 -1.04 7.68 17.13
N THR A 162 -0.92 7.10 18.33
CA THR A 162 0.35 6.88 19.01
C THR A 162 1.16 5.74 18.42
N ASN A 163 0.51 4.69 17.92
CA ASN A 163 1.17 3.55 17.29
C ASN A 163 1.22 3.65 15.75
N ALA A 164 0.85 4.79 15.17
CA ALA A 164 0.94 5.03 13.74
C ALA A 164 2.38 5.36 13.31
N ALA A 165 2.81 4.79 12.18
CA ALA A 165 4.10 5.09 11.56
C ALA A 165 4.07 6.45 10.82
N LYS A 166 2.90 6.87 10.32
CA LYS A 166 2.70 8.17 9.70
C LYS A 166 1.25 8.62 9.82
N THR A 167 1.06 9.93 9.81
CA THR A 167 -0.24 10.61 9.87
C THR A 167 -0.39 11.52 8.66
N ILE A 168 -1.54 11.47 8.00
CA ILE A 168 -1.90 12.33 6.87
C ILE A 168 -3.28 12.94 7.15
N ASN A 169 -3.34 14.26 7.31
CA ASN A 169 -4.60 14.97 7.48
C ASN A 169 -5.26 15.19 6.12
N LEU A 170 -6.46 14.64 5.93
CA LEU A 170 -7.30 14.86 4.76
C LEU A 170 -8.19 16.07 5.05
N ALA A 171 -7.56 17.24 5.07
CA ALA A 171 -8.23 18.52 5.23
C ALA A 171 -8.72 19.06 3.87
N SER A 172 -9.59 20.06 3.88
CA SER A 172 -9.83 20.87 2.68
C SER A 172 -8.54 21.55 2.22
N THR A 173 -8.54 22.11 1.01
CA THR A 173 -7.35 22.75 0.40
C THR A 173 -6.76 23.90 1.23
N ASP A 174 -7.50 24.41 2.21
CA ASP A 174 -7.10 25.43 3.19
C ASP A 174 -6.56 24.86 4.52
N GLY A 175 -6.43 23.53 4.64
CA GLY A 175 -5.90 22.87 5.84
C GLY A 175 -6.91 22.75 6.99
N GLN A 176 -8.17 23.13 6.76
CA GLN A 176 -9.22 23.11 7.78
C GLN A 176 -10.11 21.84 7.70
N PRO A 177 -10.84 21.51 8.78
CA PRO A 177 -11.86 20.46 8.73
C PRO A 177 -12.95 20.81 7.71
N VAL A 178 -13.51 19.80 7.05
CA VAL A 178 -14.67 19.99 6.17
C VAL A 178 -15.85 20.43 7.02
N GLN A 179 -16.40 21.62 6.75
CA GLN A 179 -17.52 22.16 7.50
C GLN A 179 -18.84 21.96 6.77
N ILE A 180 -19.83 21.41 7.47
CA ILE A 180 -21.21 21.28 7.01
C ILE A 180 -22.06 22.18 7.89
N ASN A 181 -22.65 23.21 7.29
CA ASN A 181 -23.69 23.99 7.96
C ASN A 181 -24.97 23.16 7.98
N MET A 182 -25.36 22.66 9.16
CA MET A 182 -26.51 21.77 9.29
C MET A 182 -27.83 22.47 8.98
N ASP A 183 -27.95 23.78 9.24
CA ASP A 183 -29.16 24.52 8.92
C ASP A 183 -29.36 24.63 7.41
N THR A 184 -28.28 24.94 6.68
CA THR A 184 -28.29 24.95 5.21
C THR A 184 -28.56 23.55 4.65
N PHE A 185 -27.89 22.53 5.18
CA PHE A 185 -28.07 21.14 4.74
C PHE A 185 -29.51 20.66 4.95
N LEU A 186 -30.07 20.84 6.13
CA LEU A 186 -31.44 20.44 6.46
C LEU A 186 -32.46 21.26 5.67
N THR A 187 -32.19 22.53 5.41
CA THR A 187 -33.06 23.37 4.55
C THR A 187 -33.09 22.84 3.12
N ASN A 188 -31.95 22.41 2.57
CA ASN A 188 -31.87 21.83 1.23
C ASN A 188 -32.51 20.43 1.15
N LEU A 189 -32.57 19.69 2.27
CA LEU A 189 -33.23 18.39 2.34
C LEU A 189 -34.75 18.51 2.48
N ARG A 190 -35.25 19.62 3.04
CA ARG A 190 -36.70 19.85 3.13
C ARG A 190 -37.28 19.98 1.73
N VAL A 191 -38.10 19.01 1.36
CA VAL A 191 -39.00 19.16 0.22
C VAL A 191 -40.08 20.18 0.63
N PRO A 192 -40.32 21.24 -0.17
CA PRO A 192 -41.43 22.15 0.10
C PRO A 192 -42.72 21.33 0.15
N GLN A 193 -43.50 21.45 1.22
CA GLN A 193 -44.85 20.90 1.21
C GLN A 193 -45.65 21.76 0.23
N SER A 194 -46.19 21.13 -0.83
CA SER A 194 -47.12 21.81 -1.73
C SER A 194 -48.31 22.34 -0.92
N PRO A 195 -48.78 23.57 -1.21
CA PRO A 195 -49.90 24.19 -0.49
C PRO A 195 -51.19 23.38 -0.59
#